data_AF-A0A950CXK0-F1
#
_entry.id   AF-A0A950CXK0-F1
#
_cell.length_a   1.000
_cell.length_b   1.000
_cell.length_c   1.000
_cell.angle_alpha   90.00
_cell.angle_beta   90.00
_cell.angle_gamma   90.00
#
_symmetry.space_group_name_H-M   'P 1'
#
loop_
_entity.id
_entity.type
_entity.pdbx_description
1 polymer ?
#
loop_
_entity_poly.entity_id
_entity_poly.type
_entity_poly.pdbx_seq_one_letter_code
_entity_poly.pdbx_strand_id
1 'polypeptide(L)'
;MIVDKEGAILSLDTPEPVLLSGREAYIRGWFLPRKGVEKTQQLVVTLDGLEIPVAFGLPRRDVAKASGRPGAAESGFLARFRIPSRKCRIHLALQSAGLQFDLIDLDFNPAHVTRCDAAKIATYHEWLTCHETDLFAERGVSAELASLSYLPLISIVVPVLDVNSYLLTRCITSVSSQTYKNVEIFVANACTNPRVLRCLESAAADGRLTLLPCNNLAQLPEVLNHAVHAARGEFLALVHEDGELHSSALLEVVRRLNTYPNANLIYSDDDQIDVYGGRSNPSCKPDFDPDLILSSNYIGCLAVIRRSLCLDSVGVHALSEPVGHWDVLLRAIDSGGRQGVLHIAKPLYHRRFYDEITGVQRNGEPSSSFASCRAVVSEYLARSGETAATVEPGLPDGHIRVRYRHDRNTAVAAIVREVDGDFQETVLRAAAGKQVITFYGLLDCLLKPLSKSDGLAPDRGIVSLCDMREDVCLFINSALEAVNHHFIDELVSQAMRTECGVVTGISINV
;
A
#
# COMPACT_ATOMS: atom_id res chain seq x y z
N MET A 1 -29.64 -13.36 -12.38
CA MET A 1 -29.83 -13.27 -13.83
C MET A 1 -31.31 -13.27 -14.15
N ILE A 2 -31.76 -12.23 -14.82
CA ILE A 2 -33.14 -11.99 -15.24
C ILE A 2 -33.13 -11.92 -16.76
N VAL A 3 -34.06 -12.63 -17.38
CA VAL A 3 -34.26 -12.62 -18.82
C VAL A 3 -35.63 -12.01 -19.08
N ASP A 4 -35.69 -10.91 -19.81
CA ASP A 4 -36.98 -10.33 -20.18
C ASP A 4 -37.71 -11.27 -21.18
N LYS A 5 -39.02 -11.05 -21.37
CA LYS A 5 -39.83 -11.88 -22.28
C LYS A 5 -39.34 -11.86 -23.75
N GLU A 6 -38.42 -10.97 -24.09
CA GLU A 6 -38.01 -10.63 -25.45
C GLU A 6 -36.49 -10.85 -25.66
N GLY A 7 -35.79 -11.49 -24.71
CA GLY A 7 -34.42 -12.01 -24.83
C GLY A 7 -33.27 -11.10 -24.37
N ALA A 8 -33.55 -9.95 -23.75
CA ALA A 8 -32.56 -9.15 -23.03
C ALA A 8 -32.17 -9.85 -21.73
N ILE A 9 -30.91 -9.72 -21.33
CA ILE A 9 -30.39 -10.40 -20.14
C ILE A 9 -29.76 -9.35 -19.22
N LEU A 10 -30.21 -9.32 -17.97
CA LEU A 10 -29.62 -8.51 -16.91
C LEU A 10 -29.17 -9.40 -15.77
N SER A 11 -28.03 -9.11 -15.16
CA SER A 11 -27.72 -9.64 -13.84
C SER A 11 -27.06 -8.58 -12.99
N LEU A 12 -27.48 -8.50 -11.74
CA LEU A 12 -26.73 -7.78 -10.72
C LEU A 12 -25.56 -8.65 -10.27
N ASP A 13 -24.43 -8.02 -9.97
CA ASP A 13 -23.29 -8.72 -9.38
C ASP A 13 -23.51 -8.98 -7.88
N THR A 14 -24.37 -8.17 -7.26
CA THR A 14 -24.75 -8.24 -5.85
C THR A 14 -26.26 -8.04 -5.74
N PRO A 15 -26.98 -8.85 -4.95
CA PRO A 15 -28.43 -8.79 -4.84
C PRO A 15 -28.93 -7.51 -4.16
N GLU A 16 -28.08 -6.86 -3.37
CA GLU A 16 -28.36 -5.61 -2.67
C GLU A 16 -27.33 -4.52 -3.07
N PRO A 17 -27.67 -3.23 -2.96
CA PRO A 17 -26.72 -2.15 -3.18
C PRO A 17 -25.51 -2.25 -2.24
N VAL A 18 -24.32 -2.03 -2.79
CA VAL A 18 -23.06 -2.06 -2.03
C VAL A 18 -22.72 -0.65 -1.58
N LEU A 19 -22.32 -0.51 -0.32
CA LEU A 19 -21.85 0.75 0.25
C LEU A 19 -20.48 1.10 -0.32
N LEU A 20 -20.35 2.31 -0.86
CA LEU A 20 -19.08 2.93 -1.21
C LEU A 20 -18.48 3.69 -0.05
N SER A 21 -19.36 4.30 0.74
CA SER A 21 -19.03 5.14 1.89
C SER A 21 -20.25 5.25 2.80
N GLY A 22 -20.10 5.97 3.92
CA GLY A 22 -21.23 6.32 4.79
C GLY A 22 -22.32 7.20 4.14
N ARG A 23 -22.13 7.69 2.90
CA ARG A 23 -23.09 8.56 2.19
C ARG A 23 -23.45 8.10 0.79
N GLU A 24 -22.72 7.14 0.22
CA GLU A 24 -22.93 6.68 -1.15
C GLU A 24 -23.02 5.16 -1.21
N ALA A 25 -23.89 4.68 -2.09
CA ALA A 25 -23.99 3.29 -2.46
C ALA A 25 -23.97 3.16 -3.99
N TYR A 26 -23.70 1.96 -4.48
CA TYR A 26 -23.91 1.63 -5.87
C TYR A 26 -24.73 0.37 -6.04
N ILE A 27 -25.37 0.28 -7.19
CA ILE A 27 -25.80 -0.98 -7.77
C ILE A 27 -25.04 -1.19 -9.07
N ARG A 28 -24.57 -2.42 -9.27
CA ARG A 28 -23.84 -2.81 -10.47
C ARG A 28 -24.28 -4.15 -11.00
N GLY A 29 -23.99 -4.34 -12.26
CA GLY A 29 -24.26 -5.58 -12.94
C GLY A 29 -23.83 -5.50 -14.38
N TRP A 30 -24.45 -6.36 -15.18
CA TRP A 30 -24.31 -6.34 -16.62
C TRP A 30 -25.67 -6.46 -17.28
N PHE A 31 -25.79 -5.83 -18.43
CA PHE A 31 -26.98 -5.81 -19.25
C PHE A 31 -26.60 -6.08 -20.72
N LEU A 32 -27.14 -7.16 -21.26
CA LEU A 32 -27.05 -7.50 -22.68
C LEU A 32 -28.37 -7.16 -23.36
N PRO A 33 -28.34 -6.24 -24.35
CA PRO A 33 -29.53 -5.90 -25.09
C PRO A 33 -30.01 -7.07 -25.95
N ARG A 34 -31.20 -6.91 -26.53
CA ARG A 34 -31.80 -7.89 -27.43
C ARG A 34 -30.96 -8.08 -28.69
N LYS A 35 -30.98 -9.28 -29.27
CA LYS A 35 -30.32 -9.55 -30.57
C LYS A 35 -30.89 -8.60 -31.64
N GLY A 36 -30.01 -7.86 -32.32
CA GLY A 36 -30.37 -7.02 -33.48
C GLY A 36 -30.76 -5.57 -33.18
N VAL A 37 -30.67 -5.10 -31.93
CA VAL A 37 -31.03 -3.71 -31.55
C VAL A 37 -29.87 -3.09 -30.77
N GLU A 38 -28.87 -2.54 -31.45
CA GLU A 38 -27.64 -2.03 -30.82
C GLU A 38 -27.67 -0.53 -30.45
N LYS A 39 -28.71 0.25 -30.79
CA LYS A 39 -28.62 1.73 -30.75
C LYS A 39 -29.69 2.52 -29.98
N THR A 40 -30.72 1.91 -29.40
CA THR A 40 -31.84 2.67 -28.81
C THR A 40 -32.29 2.23 -27.41
N GLN A 41 -31.55 1.32 -26.77
CA GLN A 41 -31.89 0.79 -25.45
C GLN A 41 -30.97 1.41 -24.37
N GLN A 42 -31.55 2.09 -23.41
CA GLN A 42 -30.84 2.66 -22.26
C GLN A 42 -31.31 2.00 -20.97
N LEU A 43 -30.34 1.56 -20.15
CA LEU A 43 -30.64 1.14 -18.79
C LEU A 43 -30.87 2.38 -17.94
N VAL A 44 -32.06 2.50 -17.37
CA VAL A 44 -32.43 3.58 -16.45
C VAL A 44 -32.48 2.97 -15.06
N VAL A 45 -31.81 3.62 -14.12
CA VAL A 45 -31.96 3.30 -12.70
C VAL A 45 -32.59 4.49 -12.02
N THR A 46 -33.62 4.25 -11.23
CA THR A 46 -34.31 5.28 -10.46
C THR A 46 -34.31 4.94 -8.98
N LEU A 47 -34.32 5.97 -8.15
CA LEU A 47 -34.43 5.89 -6.70
C LEU A 47 -35.67 6.68 -6.28
N ASP A 48 -36.69 6.00 -5.75
CA ASP A 48 -38.02 6.56 -5.49
C ASP A 48 -38.61 7.29 -6.74
N GLY A 49 -38.30 6.80 -7.95
CA GLY A 49 -38.75 7.38 -9.21
C GLY A 49 -37.89 8.56 -9.74
N LEU A 50 -36.82 8.95 -9.04
CA LEU A 50 -35.83 9.90 -9.55
C LEU A 50 -34.72 9.17 -10.28
N GLU A 51 -34.47 9.51 -11.54
CA GLU A 51 -33.35 8.93 -12.31
C GLU A 51 -32.01 9.26 -11.66
N ILE A 52 -31.18 8.22 -11.53
CA ILE A 52 -29.80 8.34 -11.08
C ILE A 52 -28.85 8.10 -12.26
N PRO A 53 -27.74 8.83 -12.37
CA PRO A 53 -26.78 8.63 -13.45
C PRO A 53 -26.26 7.20 -13.48
N VAL A 54 -26.30 6.59 -14.68
CA VAL A 54 -25.80 5.24 -14.92
C VAL A 54 -24.59 5.31 -15.84
N ALA A 55 -23.44 4.84 -15.36
CA ALA A 55 -22.31 4.54 -16.21
C ALA A 55 -22.55 3.19 -16.88
N PHE A 56 -22.88 3.20 -18.17
CA PHE A 56 -23.04 2.02 -19.01
C PHE A 56 -21.83 1.87 -19.95
N GLY A 57 -21.51 0.66 -20.39
CA GLY A 57 -20.33 0.42 -21.22
C GLY A 57 -19.12 -0.11 -20.44
N LEU A 58 -19.30 -0.51 -19.17
CA LEU A 58 -18.19 -0.96 -18.33
C LEU A 58 -17.72 -2.35 -18.76
N PRO A 59 -16.40 -2.64 -18.66
CA PRO A 59 -15.83 -3.87 -19.19
C PRO A 59 -16.35 -5.11 -18.45
N ARG A 60 -16.82 -6.11 -19.20
CA ARG A 60 -17.32 -7.40 -18.68
C ARG A 60 -16.79 -8.57 -19.49
N ARG A 61 -15.51 -8.86 -19.30
CA ARG A 61 -14.82 -9.96 -20.01
C ARG A 61 -15.34 -11.33 -19.62
N ASP A 62 -15.71 -11.49 -18.34
CA ASP A 62 -16.41 -12.67 -17.82
C ASP A 62 -17.69 -12.93 -18.62
N VAL A 63 -18.50 -11.89 -18.84
CA VAL A 63 -19.74 -11.96 -19.60
C VAL A 63 -19.47 -12.17 -21.08
N ALA A 64 -18.46 -11.52 -21.66
CA ALA A 64 -18.07 -11.74 -23.05
C ALA A 64 -17.66 -13.20 -23.31
N LYS A 65 -16.82 -13.76 -22.43
CA LYS A 65 -16.35 -15.15 -22.51
C LYS A 65 -17.50 -16.15 -22.34
N ALA A 66 -18.43 -15.87 -21.42
CA ALA A 66 -19.55 -16.76 -21.14
C ALA A 66 -20.69 -16.67 -22.17
N SER A 67 -20.98 -15.47 -22.71
CA SER A 67 -22.17 -15.24 -23.54
C SER A 67 -21.92 -15.35 -25.04
N GLY A 68 -20.70 -15.03 -25.53
CA GLY A 68 -20.39 -14.95 -26.95
C GLY A 68 -21.22 -13.92 -27.75
N ARG A 69 -21.95 -13.02 -27.09
CA ARG A 69 -22.80 -12.01 -27.75
C ARG A 69 -22.00 -10.75 -28.12
N PRO A 70 -22.30 -10.11 -29.27
CA PRO A 70 -21.81 -8.75 -29.56
C PRO A 70 -22.16 -7.77 -28.45
N GLY A 71 -21.25 -6.84 -28.13
CA GLY A 71 -21.41 -5.87 -27.04
C GLY A 71 -21.23 -6.43 -25.63
N ALA A 72 -21.03 -7.74 -25.46
CA ALA A 72 -20.89 -8.33 -24.13
C ALA A 72 -19.65 -7.86 -23.36
N ALA A 73 -18.58 -7.52 -24.08
CA ALA A 73 -17.36 -6.99 -23.48
C ALA A 73 -17.57 -5.62 -22.80
N GLU A 74 -18.59 -4.86 -23.18
CA GLU A 74 -18.93 -3.53 -22.64
C GLU A 74 -20.34 -3.53 -22.02
N SER A 75 -20.81 -4.70 -21.57
CA SER A 75 -22.18 -4.86 -21.05
C SER A 75 -22.36 -4.38 -19.60
N GLY A 76 -21.28 -3.99 -18.93
CA GLY A 76 -21.30 -3.61 -17.53
C GLY A 76 -22.01 -2.27 -17.31
N PHE A 77 -22.67 -2.17 -16.16
CA PHE A 77 -23.27 -0.93 -15.71
C PHE A 77 -23.00 -0.67 -14.22
N LEU A 78 -23.00 0.60 -13.86
CA LEU A 78 -22.90 1.08 -12.49
C LEU A 78 -23.81 2.28 -12.30
N ALA A 79 -24.71 2.20 -11.34
CA ALA A 79 -25.48 3.35 -10.89
C ALA A 79 -25.07 3.69 -9.46
N ARG A 80 -24.43 4.85 -9.28
CA ARG A 80 -24.03 5.39 -7.98
C ARG A 80 -25.08 6.38 -7.50
N PHE A 81 -25.42 6.33 -6.23
CA PHE A 81 -26.40 7.22 -5.63
C PHE A 81 -26.06 7.55 -4.19
N ARG A 82 -26.53 8.73 -3.74
CA ARG A 82 -26.46 9.10 -2.32
C ARG A 82 -27.45 8.26 -1.53
N ILE A 83 -27.01 7.75 -0.38
CA ILE A 83 -27.83 6.98 0.54
C ILE A 83 -28.98 7.88 1.01
N PRO A 84 -30.25 7.53 0.74
CA PRO A 84 -31.38 8.32 1.20
C PRO A 84 -31.55 8.23 2.72
N SER A 85 -32.19 9.24 3.31
CA SER A 85 -32.44 9.30 4.77
C SER A 85 -33.56 8.38 5.24
N ARG A 86 -34.29 7.76 4.31
CA ARG A 86 -35.43 6.87 4.55
C ARG A 86 -35.37 5.65 3.63
N LYS A 87 -36.12 4.61 3.96
CA LYS A 87 -36.34 3.47 3.05
C LYS A 87 -36.76 3.99 1.67
N CYS A 88 -36.14 3.46 0.63
CA CYS A 88 -36.43 3.82 -0.75
C CYS A 88 -36.54 2.56 -1.61
N ARG A 89 -37.17 2.71 -2.76
CA ARG A 89 -37.17 1.68 -3.80
C ARG A 89 -36.19 2.05 -4.90
N ILE A 90 -35.27 1.14 -5.19
CA ILE A 90 -34.40 1.25 -6.37
C ILE A 90 -35.05 0.44 -7.47
N HIS A 91 -35.37 1.12 -8.55
CA HIS A 91 -36.06 0.53 -9.68
C HIS A 91 -35.16 0.59 -10.92
N LEU A 92 -34.85 -0.57 -11.48
CA LEU A 92 -34.09 -0.71 -12.71
C LEU A 92 -35.07 -1.00 -13.84
N ALA A 93 -35.01 -0.18 -14.89
CA ALA A 93 -35.86 -0.29 -16.05
C ALA A 93 -35.05 -0.19 -17.34
N LEU A 94 -35.61 -0.77 -18.40
CA LEU A 94 -35.13 -0.58 -19.75
C LEU A 94 -35.97 0.49 -20.44
N GLN A 95 -35.34 1.52 -20.97
CA GLN A 95 -36.00 2.49 -21.84
C GLN A 95 -35.63 2.23 -23.31
N SER A 96 -36.64 2.06 -24.15
CA SER A 96 -36.47 1.79 -25.58
C SER A 96 -37.57 2.43 -26.41
N ALA A 97 -37.22 3.31 -27.34
CA ALA A 97 -38.17 3.97 -28.25
C ALA A 97 -39.39 4.63 -27.55
N GLY A 98 -39.17 5.20 -26.35
CA GLY A 98 -40.22 5.85 -25.55
C GLY A 98 -41.06 4.89 -24.68
N LEU A 99 -40.78 3.59 -24.70
CA LEU A 99 -41.38 2.59 -23.81
C LEU A 99 -40.43 2.24 -22.67
N GLN A 100 -40.97 2.04 -21.47
CA GLN A 100 -40.23 1.61 -20.28
C GLN A 100 -40.65 0.19 -19.89
N PHE A 101 -39.68 -0.67 -19.62
CA PHE A 101 -39.89 -2.05 -19.20
C PHE A 101 -39.21 -2.28 -17.86
N ASP A 102 -39.98 -2.70 -16.86
CA ASP A 102 -39.48 -2.96 -15.52
C ASP A 102 -38.58 -4.20 -15.51
N LEU A 103 -37.37 -4.07 -14.94
CA LEU A 103 -36.42 -5.18 -14.84
C LEU A 103 -36.33 -5.69 -13.40
N ILE A 104 -36.10 -4.79 -12.43
CA ILE A 104 -35.92 -5.12 -11.01
C ILE A 104 -36.47 -4.01 -10.13
N ASP A 105 -37.16 -4.39 -9.06
CA ASP A 105 -37.41 -3.56 -7.89
C ASP A 105 -36.63 -4.09 -6.68
N LEU A 106 -35.84 -3.23 -6.04
CA LEU A 106 -35.12 -3.53 -4.80
C LEU A 106 -35.60 -2.59 -3.70
N ASP A 107 -35.98 -3.16 -2.56
CA ASP A 107 -36.20 -2.39 -1.34
C ASP A 107 -34.85 -2.11 -0.69
N PHE A 108 -34.50 -0.83 -0.54
CA PHE A 108 -33.28 -0.41 0.14
C PHE A 108 -33.64 0.23 1.48
N ASN A 109 -33.11 -0.32 2.57
CA ASN A 109 -33.31 0.19 3.92
C ASN A 109 -32.02 0.83 4.46
N PRO A 110 -31.91 2.17 4.51
CA PRO A 110 -30.78 2.84 5.13
C PRO A 110 -30.62 2.51 6.62
N ALA A 111 -31.67 2.05 7.31
CA ALA A 111 -31.55 1.67 8.72
C ALA A 111 -30.78 0.36 8.94
N HIS A 112 -30.62 -0.48 7.91
CA HIS A 112 -29.65 -1.59 7.95
C HIS A 112 -28.20 -1.09 7.78
N VAL A 113 -28.00 0.18 7.47
CA VAL A 113 -26.70 0.88 7.41
C VAL A 113 -26.31 1.47 8.78
N THR A 114 -26.97 1.07 9.88
CA THR A 114 -26.69 1.65 11.21
C THR A 114 -25.65 0.82 11.97
N ARG A 115 -24.46 1.41 12.15
CA ARG A 115 -23.30 0.99 12.98
C ARG A 115 -23.15 -0.53 13.12
N CYS A 116 -22.35 -1.14 12.25
CA CYS A 116 -21.78 -2.45 12.55
C CYS A 116 -21.18 -2.37 13.96
N ASP A 117 -21.57 -3.29 14.83
CA ASP A 117 -20.96 -3.41 16.14
C ASP A 117 -19.46 -3.60 15.92
N ALA A 118 -18.62 -2.68 16.40
CA ALA A 118 -17.18 -2.77 16.20
C ALA A 118 -16.62 -4.10 16.73
N ALA A 119 -17.32 -4.74 17.67
CA ALA A 119 -17.00 -6.06 18.18
C ALA A 119 -17.38 -7.24 17.24
N LYS A 120 -18.03 -6.97 16.10
CA LYS A 120 -18.57 -7.98 15.15
C LYS A 120 -18.26 -7.67 13.68
N ILE A 121 -17.14 -7.01 13.40
CA ILE A 121 -16.69 -6.76 12.03
C ILE A 121 -16.18 -8.08 11.44
N ALA A 122 -16.85 -8.60 10.42
CA ALA A 122 -16.48 -9.84 9.74
C ALA A 122 -15.90 -9.57 8.34
N THR A 123 -16.22 -8.43 7.74
CA THR A 123 -15.79 -8.06 6.39
C THR A 123 -15.17 -6.67 6.33
N TYR A 124 -14.35 -6.43 5.30
CA TYR A 124 -13.77 -5.11 5.07
C TYR A 124 -14.83 -4.03 4.78
N HIS A 125 -15.92 -4.37 4.10
CA HIS A 125 -17.02 -3.42 3.82
C HIS A 125 -17.73 -2.96 5.10
N GLU A 126 -17.93 -3.86 6.06
CA GLU A 126 -18.45 -3.52 7.39
C GLU A 126 -17.45 -2.63 8.15
N TRP A 127 -16.15 -2.95 8.06
CA TRP A 127 -15.11 -2.10 8.65
C TRP A 127 -15.16 -0.68 8.09
N LEU A 128 -15.24 -0.53 6.76
CA LEU A 128 -15.34 0.77 6.08
C LEU A 128 -16.55 1.56 6.55
N THR A 129 -17.70 0.90 6.66
CA THR A 129 -18.96 1.52 7.12
C THR A 129 -18.82 2.08 8.54
N CYS A 130 -18.09 1.38 9.42
CA CYS A 130 -17.91 1.80 10.82
C CYS A 130 -16.78 2.78 11.07
N HIS A 131 -15.71 2.71 10.28
CA HIS A 131 -14.49 3.48 10.53
C HIS A 131 -14.33 4.66 9.59
N GLU A 132 -14.93 4.62 8.40
CA GLU A 132 -14.85 5.73 7.45
C GLU A 132 -16.01 6.71 7.53
N THR A 133 -17.10 6.39 8.25
CA THR A 133 -18.21 7.33 8.45
C THR A 133 -17.76 8.67 9.06
N ASP A 134 -16.72 8.66 9.89
CA ASP A 134 -16.06 9.86 10.41
C ASP A 134 -15.00 10.46 9.46
N LEU A 135 -14.35 9.65 8.61
CA LEU A 135 -13.40 10.12 7.59
C LEU A 135 -14.07 10.90 6.46
N PHE A 136 -15.36 10.63 6.19
CA PHE A 136 -16.20 11.37 5.23
C PHE A 136 -17.04 12.48 5.88
N ALA A 137 -16.94 12.69 7.18
CA ALA A 137 -17.68 13.75 7.86
C ALA A 137 -17.03 15.11 7.54
N GLU A 138 -17.48 15.76 6.46
CA GLU A 138 -17.12 17.15 6.11
C GLU A 138 -17.50 18.17 7.23
N ARG A 139 -18.26 17.74 8.24
CA ARG A 139 -18.67 18.57 9.36
C ARG A 139 -17.44 18.90 10.21
N GLY A 140 -17.11 20.19 10.29
CA GLY A 140 -16.01 20.68 11.11
C GLY A 140 -14.67 20.78 10.38
N VAL A 141 -14.51 20.19 9.19
CA VAL A 141 -13.25 20.25 8.41
C VAL A 141 -12.82 21.69 8.15
N SER A 142 -13.76 22.60 7.83
CA SER A 142 -13.43 24.01 7.63
C SER A 142 -12.96 24.71 8.90
N ALA A 143 -13.54 24.39 10.06
CA ALA A 143 -13.15 24.97 11.34
C ALA A 143 -11.80 24.40 11.80
N GLU A 144 -11.57 23.12 11.56
CA GLU A 144 -10.31 22.45 11.82
C GLU A 144 -9.18 23.02 10.96
N LEU A 145 -9.37 23.11 9.63
CA LEU A 145 -8.40 23.73 8.73
C LEU A 145 -8.03 25.15 9.17
N ALA A 146 -9.00 25.92 9.67
CA ALA A 146 -8.75 27.25 10.22
C ALA A 146 -7.96 27.26 11.53
N SER A 147 -7.92 26.13 12.26
CA SER A 147 -7.16 25.97 13.52
C SER A 147 -5.73 25.48 13.31
N LEU A 148 -5.41 24.90 12.15
CA LEU A 148 -4.07 24.40 11.83
C LEU A 148 -3.14 25.57 11.50
N SER A 149 -1.98 25.62 12.15
CA SER A 149 -0.99 26.70 11.96
C SER A 149 -0.06 26.43 10.78
N TYR A 150 0.14 25.17 10.41
CA TYR A 150 1.02 24.77 9.32
C TYR A 150 0.20 24.20 8.16
N LEU A 151 0.17 24.94 7.05
CA LEU A 151 -0.61 24.62 5.86
C LEU A 151 0.32 24.62 4.63
N PRO A 152 1.23 23.63 4.49
CA PRO A 152 2.20 23.61 3.40
C PRO A 152 1.52 23.38 2.04
N LEU A 153 2.06 23.98 0.99
CA LEU A 153 1.63 23.65 -0.38
C LEU A 153 2.10 22.23 -0.71
N ILE A 154 1.16 21.37 -1.12
CA ILE A 154 1.46 20.01 -1.60
C ILE A 154 1.29 19.96 -3.12
N SER A 155 2.34 19.56 -3.83
CA SER A 155 2.31 19.33 -5.28
C SER A 155 1.97 17.88 -5.56
N ILE A 156 0.79 17.65 -6.14
CA ILE A 156 0.38 16.32 -6.62
C ILE A 156 0.91 16.16 -8.04
N VAL A 157 1.59 15.05 -8.32
CA VAL A 157 2.10 14.72 -9.65
C VAL A 157 1.47 13.42 -10.13
N VAL A 158 0.77 13.50 -11.27
CA VAL A 158 0.19 12.35 -11.98
C VAL A 158 0.94 12.15 -13.30
N PRO A 159 1.88 11.19 -13.40
CA PRO A 159 2.52 10.86 -14.67
C PRO A 159 1.56 10.08 -15.55
N VAL A 160 1.38 10.50 -16.81
CA VAL A 160 0.46 9.87 -17.76
C VAL A 160 1.22 9.35 -18.97
N LEU A 161 1.27 8.03 -19.16
CA LEU A 161 2.00 7.38 -20.24
C LEU A 161 1.06 6.59 -21.15
N ASP A 162 0.35 5.62 -20.57
CA ASP A 162 -0.63 4.80 -21.28
C ASP A 162 -1.68 4.27 -20.30
N VAL A 163 -2.87 4.87 -20.37
CA VAL A 163 -3.96 4.57 -19.44
C VAL A 163 -5.30 4.66 -20.15
N ASN A 164 -6.26 3.88 -19.65
CA ASN A 164 -7.63 4.06 -20.05
C ASN A 164 -8.18 5.41 -19.55
N SER A 165 -8.82 6.18 -20.45
CA SER A 165 -9.36 7.50 -20.12
C SER A 165 -10.37 7.50 -18.96
N TYR A 166 -11.11 6.39 -18.75
CA TYR A 166 -12.01 6.25 -17.60
C TYR A 166 -11.24 6.20 -16.28
N LEU A 167 -10.17 5.41 -16.20
CA LEU A 167 -9.33 5.31 -15.00
C LEU A 167 -8.64 6.64 -14.70
N LEU A 168 -8.13 7.31 -15.74
CA LEU A 168 -7.56 8.63 -15.60
C LEU A 168 -8.57 9.67 -15.10
N THR A 169 -9.80 9.64 -15.61
CA THR A 169 -10.88 10.51 -15.12
C THR A 169 -11.13 10.30 -13.62
N ARG A 170 -11.13 9.04 -13.17
CA ARG A 170 -11.30 8.68 -11.75
C ARG A 170 -10.14 9.21 -10.90
N CYS A 171 -8.90 8.98 -11.34
CA CYS A 171 -7.70 9.50 -10.67
C CYS A 171 -7.76 11.02 -10.53
N ILE A 172 -7.95 11.76 -11.64
CA ILE A 172 -8.02 13.22 -11.65
C ILE A 172 -9.15 13.74 -10.76
N THR A 173 -10.31 13.09 -10.77
CA THR A 173 -11.43 13.46 -9.90
C THR A 173 -11.07 13.29 -8.42
N SER A 174 -10.38 12.20 -8.05
CA SER A 174 -9.98 11.93 -6.67
C SER A 174 -8.97 12.95 -6.12
N VAL A 175 -7.98 13.35 -6.95
CA VAL A 175 -6.98 14.35 -6.54
C VAL A 175 -7.57 15.78 -6.54
N SER A 176 -8.54 16.06 -7.41
CA SER A 176 -9.20 17.38 -7.48
C SER A 176 -10.26 17.58 -6.39
N SER A 177 -10.73 16.50 -5.76
CA SER A 177 -11.77 16.51 -4.72
C SER A 177 -11.22 16.49 -3.30
N GLN A 178 -9.90 16.62 -3.12
CA GLN A 178 -9.27 16.67 -1.80
C GLN A 178 -9.86 17.77 -0.92
N THR A 179 -10.10 17.46 0.35
CA THR A 179 -10.62 18.40 1.36
C THR A 179 -9.61 19.50 1.69
N TYR A 180 -8.33 19.16 1.74
CA TYR A 180 -7.23 20.13 1.80
C TYR A 180 -7.05 20.83 0.46
N LYS A 181 -7.13 22.17 0.44
CA LYS A 181 -7.18 22.97 -0.79
C LYS A 181 -5.88 23.68 -1.17
N ASN A 182 -4.89 23.74 -0.27
CA ASN A 182 -3.59 24.34 -0.60
C ASN A 182 -2.72 23.33 -1.35
N VAL A 183 -3.15 23.01 -2.56
CA VAL A 183 -2.55 22.01 -3.43
C VAL A 183 -2.34 22.60 -4.82
N GLU A 184 -1.33 22.09 -5.53
CA GLU A 184 -1.24 22.25 -6.98
C GLU A 184 -1.17 20.86 -7.61
N ILE A 185 -1.86 20.68 -8.74
CA ILE A 185 -2.01 19.39 -9.39
C ILE A 185 -1.34 19.46 -10.75
N PHE A 186 -0.33 18.62 -10.97
CA PHE A 186 0.35 18.47 -12.24
C PHE A 186 -0.03 17.14 -12.88
N VAL A 187 -0.40 17.20 -14.16
CA VAL A 187 -0.47 16.01 -14.99
C VAL A 187 0.67 16.06 -15.99
N ALA A 188 1.67 15.21 -15.79
CA ALA A 188 2.85 15.13 -16.63
C ALA A 188 2.59 14.13 -17.76
N ASN A 189 2.13 14.65 -18.91
CA ASN A 189 1.56 13.83 -19.97
C ASN A 189 2.58 13.52 -21.08
N ALA A 190 2.92 12.25 -21.21
CA ALA A 190 3.62 11.67 -22.36
C ALA A 190 2.69 10.84 -23.27
N CYS A 191 1.41 10.67 -22.90
CA CYS A 191 0.44 9.93 -23.69
C CYS A 191 -0.04 10.72 -24.91
N THR A 192 -0.10 10.05 -26.07
CA THR A 192 -0.57 10.63 -27.34
C THR A 192 -1.97 10.16 -27.74
N ASN A 193 -2.63 9.35 -26.91
CA ASN A 193 -3.97 8.81 -27.19
C ASN A 193 -5.01 9.94 -27.23
N PRO A 194 -5.75 10.15 -28.34
CA PRO A 194 -6.73 11.23 -28.46
C PRO A 194 -7.86 11.20 -27.42
N ARG A 195 -8.23 10.02 -26.89
CA ARG A 195 -9.25 9.92 -25.82
C ARG A 195 -8.71 10.43 -24.49
N VAL A 196 -7.45 10.13 -24.19
CA VAL A 196 -6.75 10.62 -22.99
C VAL A 196 -6.55 12.13 -23.08
N LEU A 197 -6.08 12.64 -24.23
CA LEU A 197 -5.90 14.07 -24.45
C LEU A 197 -7.18 14.87 -24.23
N ARG A 198 -8.33 14.42 -24.78
CA ARG A 198 -9.63 15.07 -24.53
C ARG A 198 -10.05 15.04 -23.06
N CYS A 199 -9.76 13.94 -22.36
CA CYS A 199 -10.01 13.86 -20.91
C CYS A 199 -9.18 14.90 -20.15
N LEU A 200 -7.90 15.05 -20.51
CA LEU A 200 -6.98 16.01 -19.90
C LEU A 200 -7.39 17.45 -20.20
N GLU A 201 -7.75 17.77 -21.44
CA GLU A 201 -8.25 19.09 -21.83
C GLU A 201 -9.51 19.47 -21.06
N SER A 202 -10.47 18.54 -20.96
CA SER A 202 -11.71 18.75 -20.20
C SER A 202 -11.43 19.01 -18.72
N ALA A 203 -10.52 18.23 -18.12
CA ALA A 203 -10.18 18.40 -16.72
C ALA A 203 -9.36 19.68 -16.45
N ALA A 204 -8.50 20.07 -17.39
CA ALA A 204 -7.72 21.32 -17.32
C ALA A 204 -8.60 22.58 -17.43
N ALA A 205 -9.75 22.51 -18.10
CA ALA A 205 -10.65 23.63 -18.29
C ALA A 205 -11.19 24.21 -16.97
N ASP A 206 -11.20 23.40 -15.91
CA ASP A 206 -11.62 23.81 -14.56
C ASP A 206 -10.51 24.56 -13.78
N GLY A 207 -9.31 24.71 -14.36
CA GLY A 207 -8.21 25.51 -13.81
C GLY A 207 -7.54 24.92 -12.55
N ARG A 208 -8.06 23.81 -12.01
CA ARG A 208 -7.52 23.14 -10.81
C ARG A 208 -6.26 22.31 -11.07
N LEU A 209 -5.98 22.00 -12.34
CA LEU A 209 -4.83 21.19 -12.73
C LEU A 209 -4.04 21.85 -13.87
N THR A 210 -2.73 21.65 -13.86
CA THR A 210 -1.80 22.10 -14.88
C THR A 210 -1.31 20.90 -15.68
N LEU A 211 -1.48 20.95 -17.01
CA LEU A 211 -0.89 19.96 -17.90
C LEU A 211 0.56 20.35 -18.18
N LEU A 212 1.49 19.47 -17.83
CA LEU A 212 2.89 19.60 -18.20
C LEU A 212 3.13 18.78 -19.48
N PRO A 213 3.39 19.43 -20.63
CA PRO A 213 3.63 18.71 -21.87
C PRO A 213 4.99 18.02 -21.82
N CYS A 214 5.00 16.69 -21.91
CA CYS A 214 6.21 15.88 -21.93
C CYS A 214 6.48 15.33 -23.35
N ASN A 215 6.18 16.12 -24.38
CA ASN A 215 6.07 15.70 -25.79
C ASN A 215 7.34 15.06 -26.40
N ASN A 216 8.48 15.07 -25.70
CA ASN A 216 9.75 14.45 -26.10
C ASN A 216 10.31 13.48 -25.04
N LEU A 217 9.58 13.22 -23.97
CA LEU A 217 10.00 12.33 -22.88
C LEU A 217 9.25 11.02 -23.04
N ALA A 218 9.98 9.95 -23.35
CA ALA A 218 9.38 8.64 -23.59
C ALA A 218 9.38 7.75 -22.33
N GLN A 219 10.13 8.14 -21.30
CA GLN A 219 10.35 7.32 -20.12
C GLN A 219 9.78 7.99 -18.86
N LEU A 220 9.09 7.20 -18.03
CA LEU A 220 8.53 7.63 -16.73
C LEU A 220 9.55 8.38 -15.85
N PRO A 221 10.82 7.93 -15.72
CA PRO A 221 11.90 8.70 -15.11
C PRO A 221 11.96 10.18 -15.50
N GLU A 222 12.00 10.46 -16.80
CA GLU A 222 12.19 11.79 -17.35
C GLU A 222 10.96 12.66 -17.09
N VAL A 223 9.77 12.07 -17.26
CA VAL A 223 8.47 12.70 -17.00
C VAL A 223 8.36 13.15 -15.54
N LEU A 224 8.73 12.28 -14.60
CA LEU A 224 8.71 12.58 -13.17
C LEU A 224 9.73 13.66 -12.81
N ASN A 225 10.96 13.60 -13.33
CA ASN A 225 11.98 14.62 -13.08
C ASN A 225 11.53 16.01 -13.56
N HIS A 226 10.89 16.09 -14.73
CA HIS A 226 10.33 17.33 -15.23
C HIS A 226 9.25 17.90 -14.30
N ALA A 227 8.37 17.03 -13.79
CA ALA A 227 7.31 17.42 -12.87
C ALA A 227 7.85 17.90 -11.50
N VAL A 228 8.86 17.22 -10.94
CA VAL A 228 9.52 17.62 -9.67
C VAL A 228 10.13 19.01 -9.75
N HIS A 229 10.73 19.35 -10.89
CA HIS A 229 11.31 20.68 -11.14
C HIS A 229 10.23 21.75 -11.29
N ALA A 230 9.13 21.44 -11.97
CA ALA A 230 8.01 22.35 -12.16
C ALA A 230 7.21 22.60 -10.87
N ALA A 231 7.20 21.62 -9.96
CA ALA A 231 6.53 21.74 -8.68
C ALA A 231 7.09 22.88 -7.82
N ARG A 232 6.23 23.50 -7.00
CA ARG A 232 6.54 24.59 -6.08
C ARG A 232 6.18 24.26 -4.63
N GLY A 233 5.38 23.22 -4.43
CA GLY A 233 5.01 22.73 -3.11
C GLY A 233 6.21 22.32 -2.28
N GLU A 234 6.06 22.49 -0.97
CA GLU A 234 7.06 22.03 0.00
C GLU A 234 7.13 20.50 0.02
N PHE A 235 6.02 19.84 -0.29
CA PHE A 235 5.91 18.39 -0.39
C PHE A 235 5.41 17.96 -1.76
N LEU A 236 5.83 16.76 -2.17
CA LEU A 236 5.39 16.07 -3.37
C LEU A 236 4.58 14.84 -3.00
N ALA A 237 3.45 14.63 -3.70
CA ALA A 237 2.67 13.40 -3.65
C ALA A 237 2.62 12.81 -5.07
N LEU A 238 3.21 11.64 -5.27
CA LEU A 238 3.11 10.92 -6.53
C LEU A 238 1.85 10.06 -6.52
N VAL A 239 1.05 10.16 -7.58
CA VAL A 239 -0.20 9.41 -7.74
C VAL A 239 -0.20 8.77 -9.12
N HIS A 240 -0.37 7.45 -9.19
CA HIS A 240 -0.44 6.77 -10.47
C HIS A 240 -1.70 7.21 -11.25
N GLU A 241 -1.60 7.25 -12.58
CA GLU A 241 -2.68 7.62 -13.52
C GLU A 241 -3.97 6.79 -13.37
N ASP A 242 -3.91 5.66 -12.66
CA ASP A 242 -5.03 4.76 -12.39
C ASP A 242 -5.37 4.62 -10.90
N GLY A 243 -4.60 5.25 -10.01
CA GLY A 243 -4.85 5.27 -8.57
C GLY A 243 -5.91 6.30 -8.17
N GLU A 244 -6.56 6.10 -7.03
CA GLU A 244 -7.49 7.07 -6.45
C GLU A 244 -7.05 7.44 -5.02
N LEU A 245 -7.15 8.72 -4.66
CA LEU A 245 -6.94 9.17 -3.28
C LEU A 245 -8.27 9.23 -2.53
N HIS A 246 -8.22 8.85 -1.25
CA HIS A 246 -9.29 9.19 -0.33
C HIS A 246 -9.43 10.72 -0.22
N SER A 247 -10.65 11.25 -0.13
CA SER A 247 -10.90 12.71 -0.13
C SER A 247 -10.24 13.50 1.02
N SER A 248 -9.91 12.81 2.12
CA SER A 248 -9.20 13.39 3.27
C SER A 248 -7.70 13.10 3.28
N ALA A 249 -7.16 12.41 2.27
CA ALA A 249 -5.77 11.92 2.27
C ALA A 249 -4.75 13.02 2.61
N LEU A 250 -4.83 14.16 1.92
CA LEU A 250 -3.91 15.27 2.15
C LEU A 250 -4.18 16.04 3.44
N LEU A 251 -5.43 16.05 3.93
CA LEU A 251 -5.74 16.62 5.25
C LEU A 251 -5.07 15.80 6.37
N GLU A 252 -5.11 14.47 6.28
CA GLU A 252 -4.43 13.59 7.25
C GLU A 252 -2.91 13.81 7.25
N VAL A 253 -2.31 14.00 6.08
CA VAL A 253 -0.90 14.38 5.94
C VAL A 253 -0.62 15.69 6.68
N VAL A 254 -1.43 16.72 6.43
CA VAL A 254 -1.27 18.05 7.06
C VAL A 254 -1.49 17.98 8.57
N ARG A 255 -2.41 17.14 9.07
CA ARG A 255 -2.56 16.87 10.52
C ARG A 255 -1.26 16.34 11.12
N ARG A 256 -0.63 15.35 10.48
CA ARG A 256 0.65 14.81 10.95
C ARG A 256 1.75 15.86 10.94
N LEU A 257 1.80 16.70 9.91
CA LEU A 257 2.77 17.80 9.80
C LEU A 257 2.58 18.88 10.88
N ASN A 258 1.35 19.14 11.33
CA ASN A 258 1.14 20.09 12.43
C ASN A 258 1.68 19.56 13.77
N THR A 259 1.71 18.24 13.96
CA THR A 259 2.33 17.60 15.14
C THR A 259 3.84 17.42 14.97
N TYR A 260 4.29 17.12 13.76
CA TYR A 260 5.67 16.77 13.42
C TYR A 260 6.15 17.56 12.19
N PRO A 261 6.41 18.87 12.34
CA PRO A 261 6.69 19.77 11.21
C PRO A 261 8.01 19.45 10.46
N ASN A 262 8.93 18.74 11.13
CA ASN A 262 10.22 18.33 10.55
C ASN A 262 10.15 17.00 9.80
N ALA A 263 8.96 16.42 9.62
CA ALA A 263 8.83 15.18 8.85
C ALA A 263 9.31 15.39 7.40
N ASN A 264 9.97 14.36 6.88
CA ASN A 264 10.51 14.31 5.53
C ASN A 264 9.71 13.37 4.63
N LEU A 265 9.04 12.39 5.23
CA LEU A 265 8.28 11.37 4.55
C LEU A 265 7.05 11.01 5.38
N ILE A 266 5.89 11.00 4.74
CA ILE A 266 4.63 10.57 5.32
C ILE A 266 4.01 9.55 4.38
N TYR A 267 3.61 8.40 4.91
CA TYR A 267 2.93 7.38 4.12
C TYR A 267 1.67 6.86 4.80
N SER A 268 0.76 6.29 4.02
CA SER A 268 -0.48 5.71 4.51
C SER A 268 -0.60 4.23 4.20
N ASP A 269 -1.55 3.57 4.87
CA ASP A 269 -2.11 2.33 4.37
C ASP A 269 -2.77 2.53 3.00
N ASP A 270 -3.03 1.43 2.32
CA ASP A 270 -3.74 1.39 1.05
C ASP A 270 -4.66 0.17 0.96
N ASP A 271 -5.50 0.15 -0.05
CA ASP A 271 -6.31 -1.00 -0.40
C ASP A 271 -6.53 -1.07 -1.91
N GLN A 272 -7.32 -2.03 -2.38
CA GLN A 272 -7.64 -2.20 -3.79
C GLN A 272 -9.01 -1.65 -4.12
N ILE A 273 -9.12 -1.01 -5.29
CA ILE A 273 -10.38 -0.52 -5.84
C ILE A 273 -10.62 -1.07 -7.25
N ASP A 274 -11.81 -1.62 -7.46
CA ASP A 274 -12.23 -2.11 -8.78
C ASP A 274 -12.74 -0.95 -9.67
N VAL A 275 -13.05 -1.21 -10.96
CA VAL A 275 -13.48 -0.14 -11.89
C VAL A 275 -14.83 0.48 -11.50
N TYR A 276 -15.55 -0.16 -10.59
CA TYR A 276 -16.86 0.25 -10.10
C TYR A 276 -16.77 1.06 -8.81
N GLY A 277 -15.62 1.04 -8.14
CA GLY A 277 -15.38 1.71 -6.85
C GLY A 277 -15.52 0.79 -5.64
N GLY A 278 -15.76 -0.51 -5.83
CA GLY A 278 -15.75 -1.50 -4.76
C GLY A 278 -14.34 -1.66 -4.18
N ARG A 279 -14.24 -1.65 -2.84
CA ARG A 279 -12.98 -1.66 -2.09
C ARG A 279 -12.71 -3.02 -1.46
N SER A 280 -11.46 -3.48 -1.52
CA SER A 280 -11.06 -4.82 -1.05
C SER A 280 -9.57 -4.90 -0.74
N ASN A 281 -9.12 -6.02 -0.17
CA ASN A 281 -7.70 -6.33 0.05
C ASN A 281 -6.91 -5.18 0.73
N PRO A 282 -7.29 -4.76 1.95
CA PRO A 282 -6.56 -3.73 2.68
C PRO A 282 -5.13 -4.18 2.99
N SER A 283 -4.19 -3.26 2.82
CA SER A 283 -2.78 -3.42 3.17
C SER A 283 -2.47 -2.53 4.37
N CYS A 284 -2.60 -3.10 5.56
CA CYS A 284 -2.22 -2.44 6.82
C CYS A 284 -0.71 -2.55 7.02
N LYS A 285 0.02 -1.47 6.75
CA LYS A 285 1.47 -1.37 6.85
C LYS A 285 1.88 -1.19 8.32
N PRO A 286 3.08 -1.65 8.71
CA PRO A 286 3.61 -1.33 10.02
C PRO A 286 3.98 0.16 10.09
N ASP A 287 4.15 0.66 11.31
CA ASP A 287 4.91 1.88 11.55
C ASP A 287 6.35 1.72 11.04
N PHE A 288 7.06 2.84 10.87
CA PHE A 288 8.33 2.84 10.14
C PHE A 288 9.38 1.89 10.74
N ASP A 289 9.66 0.84 9.99
CA ASP A 289 10.70 -0.15 10.24
C ASP A 289 11.86 0.05 9.23
N PRO A 290 13.05 0.46 9.70
CA PRO A 290 14.21 0.70 8.84
C PRO A 290 14.91 -0.58 8.38
N ASP A 291 14.63 -1.74 8.97
CA ASP A 291 15.16 -3.01 8.47
C ASP A 291 14.23 -3.59 7.41
N LEU A 292 12.91 -3.48 7.62
CA LEU A 292 11.93 -3.92 6.63
C LEU A 292 12.04 -3.11 5.33
N ILE A 293 12.27 -1.80 5.41
CA ILE A 293 12.42 -0.95 4.20
C ILE A 293 13.68 -1.27 3.41
N LEU A 294 14.69 -1.92 4.01
CA LEU A 294 15.87 -2.39 3.28
C LEU A 294 15.62 -3.76 2.63
N SER A 295 14.62 -4.50 3.10
CA SER A 295 14.23 -5.78 2.53
C SER A 295 13.22 -5.62 1.38
N SER A 296 12.23 -4.75 1.54
CA SER A 296 11.25 -4.44 0.50
C SER A 296 10.71 -3.01 0.64
N ASN A 297 10.37 -2.39 -0.48
CA ASN A 297 9.64 -1.12 -0.48
C ASN A 297 8.17 -1.34 -0.06
N TYR A 298 7.92 -1.53 1.24
CA TYR A 298 6.57 -1.71 1.78
C TYR A 298 5.77 -0.40 1.90
N ILE A 299 6.45 0.75 1.82
CA ILE A 299 5.81 2.07 1.88
C ILE A 299 4.88 2.25 0.68
N GLY A 300 5.34 1.90 -0.52
CA GLY A 300 4.53 1.91 -1.75
C GLY A 300 3.84 3.26 -1.99
N CYS A 301 2.59 3.20 -2.45
CA CYS A 301 1.82 4.40 -2.81
C CYS A 301 1.10 5.08 -1.64
N LEU A 302 0.81 6.35 -1.94
CA LEU A 302 0.79 7.55 -1.11
C LEU A 302 1.98 7.70 -0.17
N ALA A 303 3.18 7.87 -0.75
CA ALA A 303 4.29 8.52 -0.08
C ALA A 303 4.27 10.03 -0.40
N VAL A 304 4.17 10.86 0.65
CA VAL A 304 4.30 12.31 0.57
C VAL A 304 5.68 12.71 1.10
N ILE A 305 6.50 13.26 0.21
CA ILE A 305 7.94 13.44 0.42
C ILE A 305 8.27 14.92 0.36
N ARG A 306 9.13 15.40 1.26
CA ARG A 306 9.62 16.78 1.22
C ARG A 306 10.37 17.03 -0.09
N ARG A 307 9.94 18.02 -0.85
CA ARG A 307 10.38 18.25 -2.24
C ARG A 307 11.89 18.44 -2.38
N SER A 308 12.54 19.08 -1.41
CA SER A 308 14.00 19.30 -1.44
C SER A 308 14.79 18.00 -1.59
N LEU A 309 14.32 16.92 -0.96
CA LEU A 309 14.96 15.60 -1.04
C LEU A 309 14.80 14.96 -2.43
N CYS A 310 13.66 15.21 -3.08
CA CYS A 310 13.43 14.74 -4.43
C CYS A 310 14.36 15.46 -5.42
N LEU A 311 14.60 16.77 -5.25
CA LEU A 311 15.48 17.56 -6.12
C LEU A 311 16.94 17.09 -6.08
N ASP A 312 17.44 16.79 -4.87
CA ASP A 312 18.82 16.28 -4.67
C ASP A 312 19.06 14.90 -5.29
N SER A 313 17.97 14.18 -5.59
CA SER A 313 17.99 12.84 -6.16
C SER A 313 17.88 12.85 -7.70
N VAL A 314 17.55 13.99 -8.30
CA VAL A 314 17.30 14.08 -9.75
C VAL A 314 18.61 13.93 -10.54
N GLY A 315 18.69 12.84 -11.30
CA GLY A 315 19.76 12.57 -12.27
C GLY A 315 20.50 11.26 -12.03
N VAL A 316 20.49 10.74 -10.80
CA VAL A 316 21.11 9.43 -10.46
C VAL A 316 20.08 8.31 -10.57
N HIS A 317 18.89 8.50 -10.00
CA HIS A 317 17.72 7.63 -10.16
C HIS A 317 16.46 8.50 -10.15
N ALA A 318 15.67 8.50 -11.22
CA ALA A 318 14.41 9.25 -11.22
C ALA A 318 13.37 8.60 -10.28
N LEU A 319 12.37 9.34 -9.81
CA LEU A 319 11.28 8.86 -8.93
C LEU A 319 10.42 7.70 -9.47
N SER A 320 10.76 7.13 -10.62
CA SER A 320 10.09 5.94 -11.15
C SER A 320 10.31 4.74 -10.25
N GLU A 321 9.23 4.04 -9.96
CA GLU A 321 9.29 2.75 -9.31
C GLU A 321 9.99 1.70 -10.20
N PRO A 322 10.63 0.70 -9.58
CA PRO A 322 10.79 0.56 -8.13
C PRO A 322 12.07 1.21 -7.59
N VAL A 323 13.13 1.29 -8.39
CA VAL A 323 14.49 1.62 -7.95
C VAL A 323 14.58 3.06 -7.44
N GLY A 324 14.15 4.03 -8.24
CA GLY A 324 14.39 5.43 -7.88
C GLY A 324 13.34 6.00 -6.93
N HIS A 325 12.12 5.45 -6.90
CA HIS A 325 11.21 5.71 -5.79
C HIS A 325 11.84 5.23 -4.46
N TRP A 326 12.38 4.00 -4.43
CA TRP A 326 13.02 3.45 -3.23
C TRP A 326 14.26 4.26 -2.81
N ASP A 327 15.11 4.70 -3.75
CA ASP A 327 16.25 5.57 -3.45
C ASP A 327 15.82 6.89 -2.78
N VAL A 328 14.76 7.53 -3.28
CA VAL A 328 14.26 8.77 -2.66
C VAL A 328 13.71 8.52 -1.26
N LEU A 329 13.00 7.41 -1.03
CA LEU A 329 12.56 7.03 0.31
C LEU A 329 13.75 6.86 1.27
N LEU A 330 14.81 6.15 0.83
CA LEU A 330 16.03 5.95 1.62
C LEU A 330 16.77 7.26 1.90
N ARG A 331 16.82 8.20 0.95
CA ARG A 331 17.37 9.53 1.18
C ARG A 331 16.54 10.38 2.14
N ALA A 332 15.22 10.22 2.11
CA ALA A 332 14.35 10.88 3.08
C ALA A 332 14.60 10.36 4.50
N ILE A 333 14.88 9.07 4.63
CA ILE A 333 15.32 8.44 5.87
C ILE A 333 16.69 8.98 6.29
N ASP A 334 17.67 9.04 5.39
CA ASP A 334 19.03 9.58 5.65
C ASP A 334 18.96 11.00 6.23
N SER A 335 18.13 11.86 5.64
CA SER A 335 18.03 13.27 6.04
C SER A 335 17.21 13.49 7.31
N GLY A 336 16.14 12.73 7.53
CA GLY A 336 15.18 12.96 8.62
C GLY A 336 15.37 12.06 9.84
N GLY A 337 16.14 10.98 9.69
CA GLY A 337 16.18 9.87 10.63
C GLY A 337 14.82 9.18 10.80
N ARG A 338 14.76 8.20 11.71
CA ARG A 338 13.53 7.42 11.97
C ARG A 338 12.33 8.29 12.37
N GLN A 339 12.57 9.37 13.10
CA GLN A 339 11.51 10.28 13.57
C GLN A 339 10.96 11.18 12.45
N GLY A 340 11.68 11.29 11.32
CA GLY A 340 11.24 12.05 10.15
C GLY A 340 10.31 11.29 9.22
N VAL A 341 10.02 10.01 9.51
CA VAL A 341 9.17 9.13 8.71
C VAL A 341 7.91 8.79 9.50
N LEU A 342 6.75 9.18 8.97
CA LEU A 342 5.48 9.04 9.68
C LEU A 342 4.51 8.13 8.92
N HIS A 343 3.90 7.22 9.65
CA HIS A 343 2.81 6.40 9.16
C HIS A 343 1.45 7.01 9.53
N ILE A 344 0.48 6.87 8.62
CA ILE A 344 -0.95 7.09 8.83
C ILE A 344 -1.67 5.75 8.60
N ALA A 345 -2.10 5.10 9.68
CA ALA A 345 -2.81 3.81 9.66
C ALA A 345 -4.28 3.95 9.20
N LYS A 346 -4.47 4.47 7.98
CA LYS A 346 -5.74 4.66 7.29
C LYS A 346 -5.54 4.36 5.80
N PRO A 347 -6.45 3.61 5.14
CA PRO A 347 -6.31 3.26 3.74
C PRO A 347 -6.66 4.45 2.84
N LEU A 348 -5.71 5.37 2.67
CA LEU A 348 -5.90 6.67 2.01
C LEU A 348 -5.53 6.67 0.52
N TYR A 349 -4.92 5.58 0.04
CA TYR A 349 -4.65 5.35 -1.38
C TYR A 349 -5.36 4.08 -1.84
N HIS A 350 -6.00 4.16 -3.00
CA HIS A 350 -6.74 3.05 -3.59
C HIS A 350 -6.06 2.61 -4.88
N ARG A 351 -5.49 1.39 -4.86
CA ARG A 351 -4.69 0.82 -5.95
C ARG A 351 -5.55 0.01 -6.91
N ARG A 352 -5.06 -0.09 -8.14
CA ARG A 352 -5.55 -1.04 -9.15
C ARG A 352 -4.46 -2.06 -9.43
N PHE A 353 -4.70 -3.31 -9.03
CA PHE A 353 -3.75 -4.42 -9.23
C PHE A 353 -3.94 -5.10 -10.60
N TYR A 354 -5.16 -5.02 -11.10
CA TYR A 354 -5.56 -5.57 -12.38
C TYR A 354 -6.27 -4.46 -13.15
N ASP A 355 -5.81 -4.18 -14.36
CA ASP A 355 -6.59 -3.35 -15.27
C ASP A 355 -7.71 -4.23 -15.83
N GLU A 356 -8.88 -4.19 -15.20
CA GLU A 356 -10.06 -4.96 -15.66
C GLU A 356 -10.53 -4.54 -17.07
N ILE A 357 -10.12 -3.36 -17.55
CA ILE A 357 -10.47 -2.84 -18.88
C ILE A 357 -9.53 -3.44 -19.93
N THR A 358 -8.21 -3.33 -19.75
CA THR A 358 -7.21 -3.88 -20.69
C THR A 358 -6.92 -5.37 -20.44
N GLY A 359 -7.35 -5.89 -19.29
CA GLY A 359 -7.15 -7.24 -18.78
C GLY A 359 -5.69 -7.61 -18.58
N VAL A 360 -4.83 -6.60 -18.42
CA VAL A 360 -3.42 -6.74 -18.09
C VAL A 360 -3.32 -6.76 -16.57
N GLN A 361 -2.77 -7.84 -16.02
CA GLN A 361 -2.23 -7.76 -14.67
C GLN A 361 -1.06 -6.80 -14.70
N ARG A 362 -1.00 -5.86 -13.76
CA ARG A 362 0.29 -5.28 -13.40
C ARG A 362 1.05 -6.43 -12.75
N ASN A 363 1.82 -7.15 -13.57
CA ASN A 363 2.69 -8.21 -13.10
C ASN A 363 3.52 -7.65 -11.95
N GLY A 364 3.70 -8.44 -10.89
CA GLY A 364 4.77 -8.21 -9.94
C GLY A 364 6.09 -7.99 -10.69
N GLU A 365 6.91 -7.10 -10.15
CA GLU A 365 8.06 -6.51 -10.84
C GLU A 365 8.94 -7.56 -11.56
N PRO A 366 9.42 -7.26 -12.78
CA PRO A 366 10.32 -8.15 -13.48
C PRO A 366 11.61 -8.36 -12.68
N SER A 367 12.09 -9.61 -12.66
CA SER A 367 13.29 -10.05 -11.92
C SER A 367 14.56 -9.24 -12.22
N SER A 368 14.64 -8.59 -13.39
CA SER A 368 15.73 -7.68 -13.78
C SER A 368 15.83 -6.42 -12.92
N SER A 369 14.75 -6.03 -12.24
CA SER A 369 14.69 -4.84 -11.37
C SER A 369 15.41 -5.04 -10.04
N PHE A 370 15.41 -6.26 -9.50
CA PHE A 370 15.94 -6.52 -8.15
C PHE A 370 17.45 -6.34 -8.03
N ALA A 371 18.21 -6.49 -9.12
CA ALA A 371 19.64 -6.17 -9.10
C ALA A 371 19.89 -4.68 -8.84
N SER A 372 19.10 -3.81 -9.47
CA SER A 372 19.17 -2.37 -9.28
C SER A 372 18.65 -1.96 -7.90
N CYS A 373 17.61 -2.61 -7.37
CA CYS A 373 17.15 -2.37 -5.99
C CYS A 373 18.25 -2.71 -4.96
N ARG A 374 19.01 -3.80 -5.17
CA ARG A 374 20.17 -4.13 -4.29
C ARG A 374 21.27 -3.07 -4.36
N ALA A 375 21.52 -2.49 -5.53
CA ALA A 375 22.50 -1.42 -5.67
C ALA A 375 22.10 -0.20 -4.83
N VAL A 376 20.84 0.23 -4.92
CA VAL A 376 20.29 1.34 -4.13
C VAL A 376 20.42 1.09 -2.62
N VAL A 377 20.07 -0.10 -2.15
CA VAL A 377 20.26 -0.47 -0.72
C VAL A 377 21.74 -0.47 -0.33
N SER A 378 22.63 -0.95 -1.20
CA SER A 378 24.09 -0.94 -0.94
C SER A 378 24.63 0.49 -0.83
N GLU A 379 24.16 1.39 -1.70
CA GLU A 379 24.55 2.80 -1.67
C GLU A 379 24.03 3.50 -0.41
N TYR A 380 22.81 3.22 0.00
CA TYR A 380 22.27 3.70 1.28
C TYR A 380 23.13 3.25 2.46
N LEU A 381 23.45 1.96 2.55
CA LEU A 381 24.30 1.41 3.61
C LEU A 381 25.70 2.06 3.63
N ALA A 382 26.28 2.31 2.45
CA ALA A 382 27.57 3.01 2.37
C ALA A 382 27.48 4.45 2.90
N ARG A 383 26.40 5.18 2.62
CA ARG A 383 26.16 6.54 3.13
C ARG A 383 25.89 6.56 4.63
N SER A 384 25.20 5.54 5.16
CA SER A 384 24.89 5.41 6.58
C SER A 384 26.07 4.92 7.42
N GLY A 385 27.23 4.65 6.80
CA GLY A 385 28.46 4.19 7.47
C GLY A 385 28.64 2.66 7.51
N GLU A 386 27.66 1.90 7.04
CA GLU A 386 27.63 0.42 7.01
C GLU A 386 28.36 -0.15 5.79
N THR A 387 29.54 0.39 5.46
CA THR A 387 30.33 0.05 4.26
C THR A 387 30.77 -1.41 4.17
N ALA A 388 30.77 -2.13 5.30
CA ALA A 388 31.14 -3.54 5.38
C ALA A 388 29.95 -4.50 5.24
N ALA A 389 28.72 -3.98 5.20
CA ALA A 389 27.53 -4.78 5.01
C ALA A 389 27.45 -5.29 3.56
N THR A 390 26.88 -6.48 3.39
CA THR A 390 26.65 -7.07 2.06
C THR A 390 25.17 -7.22 1.78
N VAL A 391 24.78 -6.96 0.54
CA VAL A 391 23.38 -7.02 0.09
C VAL A 391 23.20 -8.20 -0.86
N GLU A 392 22.39 -9.18 -0.46
CA GLU A 392 22.13 -10.42 -1.20
C GLU A 392 20.62 -10.60 -1.50
N PRO A 393 20.23 -11.47 -2.45
CA PRO A 393 18.82 -11.82 -2.64
C PRO A 393 18.22 -12.42 -1.36
N GLY A 394 17.07 -11.89 -0.95
CA GLY A 394 16.27 -12.39 0.18
C GLY A 394 15.23 -13.42 -0.26
N LEU A 395 14.53 -13.98 0.74
CA LEU A 395 13.40 -14.88 0.53
C LEU A 395 12.15 -14.29 1.20
N PRO A 396 10.96 -14.36 0.56
CA PRO A 396 10.70 -14.91 -0.77
C PRO A 396 11.31 -14.05 -1.90
N ASP A 397 11.25 -14.55 -3.15
CA ASP A 397 11.74 -13.82 -4.31
C ASP A 397 11.17 -12.40 -4.36
N GLY A 398 12.06 -11.44 -4.60
CA GLY A 398 11.74 -10.02 -4.59
C GLY A 398 12.05 -9.28 -3.28
N HIS A 399 12.57 -9.99 -2.28
CA HIS A 399 13.13 -9.38 -1.09
C HIS A 399 14.64 -9.22 -1.20
N ILE A 400 15.17 -8.31 -0.39
CA ILE A 400 16.59 -8.08 -0.20
C ILE A 400 16.96 -8.54 1.21
N ARG A 401 18.15 -9.13 1.33
CA ARG A 401 18.75 -9.47 2.62
C ARG A 401 20.03 -8.68 2.81
N VAL A 402 20.09 -7.94 3.91
CA VAL A 402 21.31 -7.23 4.34
C VAL A 402 22.01 -8.08 5.39
N ARG A 403 23.31 -8.33 5.18
CA ARG A 403 24.17 -8.95 6.19
C ARG A 403 25.15 -7.91 6.72
N TYR A 404 25.00 -7.61 8.00
CA TYR A 404 25.94 -6.75 8.71
C TYR A 404 27.19 -7.53 9.09
N ARG A 405 28.34 -6.86 9.06
CA ARG A 405 29.61 -7.43 9.50
C ARG A 405 29.85 -7.03 10.95
N HIS A 406 30.26 -7.99 11.77
CA HIS A 406 30.70 -7.76 13.13
C HIS A 406 32.16 -8.21 13.30
N ASP A 407 32.81 -7.76 14.37
CA ASP A 407 34.15 -8.22 14.72
C ASP A 407 34.11 -9.72 15.06
N ARG A 408 35.01 -10.50 14.47
CA ARG A 408 35.14 -11.94 14.78
C ARG A 408 35.58 -12.19 16.22
N ASN A 409 36.10 -11.16 16.89
CA ASN A 409 36.46 -11.19 18.30
C ASN A 409 35.32 -10.80 19.25
N THR A 410 34.12 -10.52 18.74
CA THR A 410 32.94 -10.22 19.58
C THR A 410 32.71 -11.37 20.55
N ALA A 411 32.75 -11.07 21.85
CA ALA A 411 32.55 -12.06 22.90
C ALA A 411 31.06 -12.34 23.09
N VAL A 412 30.68 -13.62 23.05
CA VAL A 412 29.29 -14.04 23.16
C VAL A 412 29.10 -14.98 24.35
N ALA A 413 28.18 -14.62 25.25
CA ALA A 413 27.70 -15.49 26.31
C ALA A 413 26.45 -16.23 25.83
N ALA A 414 26.58 -17.51 25.48
CA ALA A 414 25.46 -18.37 25.11
C ALA A 414 24.85 -19.01 26.37
N ILE A 415 23.66 -18.54 26.75
CA ILE A 415 22.93 -18.95 27.94
C ILE A 415 21.84 -19.96 27.57
N VAL A 416 21.91 -21.14 28.16
CA VAL A 416 21.06 -22.29 27.83
C VAL A 416 20.17 -22.63 29.02
N ARG A 417 18.85 -22.66 28.81
CA ARG A 417 17.86 -22.85 29.90
C ARG A 417 17.72 -24.30 30.39
N GLU A 418 17.94 -25.28 29.53
CA GLU A 418 17.84 -26.72 29.84
C GLU A 418 18.97 -27.43 29.06
N VAL A 419 19.68 -28.38 29.66
CA VAL A 419 20.82 -29.05 29.00
C VAL A 419 20.42 -30.49 28.69
N ASP A 420 19.87 -30.71 27.50
CA ASP A 420 19.72 -32.05 26.93
C ASP A 420 20.88 -32.36 25.96
N GLY A 421 21.33 -33.61 25.96
CA GLY A 421 22.56 -34.04 25.26
C GLY A 421 22.58 -33.74 23.76
N ASP A 422 21.46 -33.91 23.06
CA ASP A 422 21.36 -33.69 21.61
C ASP A 422 21.45 -32.19 21.23
N PHE A 423 20.94 -31.31 22.10
CA PHE A 423 20.98 -29.87 21.86
C PHE A 423 22.38 -29.28 22.02
N GLN A 424 23.14 -29.76 23.01
CA GLN A 424 24.54 -29.36 23.15
C GLN A 424 25.31 -29.59 21.86
N GLU A 425 25.11 -30.71 21.19
CA GLU A 425 25.84 -31.02 19.96
C GLU A 425 25.50 -30.07 18.81
N THR A 426 24.22 -29.71 18.62
CA THR A 426 23.79 -28.77 17.57
C THR A 426 24.34 -27.36 17.78
N VAL A 427 24.27 -26.84 19.00
CA VAL A 427 24.80 -25.50 19.31
C VAL A 427 26.32 -25.49 19.31
N LEU A 428 26.98 -26.54 19.83
CA LEU A 428 28.43 -26.68 19.76
C LEU A 428 28.91 -26.78 18.31
N ARG A 429 28.16 -27.42 17.41
CA ARG A 429 28.43 -27.44 15.96
C ARG A 429 28.24 -26.07 15.32
N ALA A 430 27.17 -25.34 15.64
CA ALA A 430 26.97 -23.96 15.14
C ALA A 430 28.03 -22.97 15.69
N ALA A 431 28.59 -23.27 16.86
CA ALA A 431 29.72 -22.56 17.47
C ALA A 431 31.09 -23.14 17.09
N ALA A 432 31.15 -24.25 16.34
CA ALA A 432 32.40 -24.92 16.02
C ALA A 432 33.25 -24.02 15.11
N GLY A 433 34.48 -23.72 15.54
CA GLY A 433 35.37 -22.79 14.85
C GLY A 433 35.25 -21.33 15.31
N LYS A 434 34.33 -20.99 16.23
CA LYS A 434 34.20 -19.65 16.82
C LYS A 434 34.94 -19.60 18.16
N GLN A 435 36.00 -18.80 18.23
CA GLN A 435 36.93 -18.81 19.37
C GLN A 435 36.41 -18.05 20.61
N VAL A 436 35.32 -17.27 20.50
CA VAL A 436 34.92 -16.29 21.54
C VAL A 436 33.49 -16.51 22.08
N ILE A 437 32.97 -17.74 22.00
CA ILE A 437 31.67 -18.11 22.59
C ILE A 437 31.90 -18.86 23.92
N THR A 438 31.36 -18.32 25.00
CA THR A 438 31.31 -18.95 26.33
C THR A 438 29.90 -19.48 26.58
N PHE A 439 29.79 -20.73 27.00
CA PHE A 439 28.51 -21.37 27.28
C PHE A 439 28.18 -21.34 28.77
N TYR A 440 26.94 -21.02 29.10
CA TYR A 440 26.40 -20.98 30.46
C TYR A 440 25.08 -21.75 30.52
N GLY A 441 24.91 -22.60 31.52
CA GLY A 441 23.61 -23.15 31.90
C GLY A 441 22.89 -22.22 32.87
N LEU A 442 21.60 -21.97 32.65
CA LEU A 442 20.75 -21.16 33.52
C LEU A 442 20.00 -22.07 34.49
N LEU A 443 20.29 -21.97 35.79
CA LEU A 443 19.61 -22.69 36.86
C LEU A 443 19.22 -21.71 37.96
N ASP A 444 17.93 -21.58 38.27
CA ASP A 444 17.43 -20.68 39.33
C ASP A 444 17.96 -19.24 39.24
N CYS A 445 18.01 -18.67 38.02
CA CYS A 445 18.57 -17.35 37.70
C CYS A 445 20.08 -17.19 37.89
N LEU A 446 20.80 -18.29 38.11
CA LEU A 446 22.26 -18.34 38.23
C LEU A 446 22.88 -18.95 36.97
N LEU A 447 23.99 -18.37 36.50
CA LEU A 447 24.71 -18.86 35.32
C LEU A 447 25.87 -19.74 35.74
N LYS A 448 25.90 -20.97 35.21
CA LYS A 448 26.98 -21.93 35.44
C LYS A 448 27.74 -22.22 34.14
N PRO A 449 29.06 -21.96 34.07
CA PRO A 449 29.84 -22.23 32.87
C PRO A 449 29.83 -23.70 32.45
N LEU A 450 29.56 -23.95 31.18
CA LEU A 450 29.56 -25.27 30.56
C LEU A 450 30.92 -25.50 29.87
N SER A 451 31.48 -26.72 29.95
CA SER A 451 32.67 -27.06 29.18
C SER A 451 32.28 -27.59 27.79
N LYS A 452 33.19 -27.46 26.81
CA LYS A 452 32.95 -27.92 25.43
C LYS A 452 32.90 -29.45 25.28
N SER A 453 33.35 -30.22 26.28
CA SER A 453 33.44 -31.68 26.22
C SER A 453 32.52 -32.40 27.19
N ASP A 454 32.16 -31.77 28.31
CA ASP A 454 31.28 -32.33 29.33
C ASP A 454 30.49 -31.17 29.95
N GLY A 455 29.17 -31.31 30.12
CA GLY A 455 28.23 -30.23 30.50
C GLY A 455 28.51 -29.45 31.80
N LEU A 456 29.68 -29.55 32.42
CA LEU A 456 30.12 -28.80 33.60
C LEU A 456 31.63 -28.49 33.51
N ALA A 457 32.01 -27.21 33.50
CA ALA A 457 33.41 -26.82 33.72
C ALA A 457 33.70 -26.84 35.24
N PRO A 458 34.73 -27.55 35.74
CA PRO A 458 34.89 -27.77 37.18
C PRO A 458 35.21 -26.54 38.05
N ASP A 459 35.62 -25.39 37.50
CA ASP A 459 36.26 -24.33 38.32
C ASP A 459 35.94 -22.87 37.96
N ARG A 460 34.90 -22.61 37.15
CA ARG A 460 34.39 -21.23 37.00
C ARG A 460 33.14 -21.09 37.86
N GLY A 461 33.25 -20.33 38.95
CA GLY A 461 32.18 -20.09 39.92
C GLY A 461 30.90 -19.56 39.26
N ILE A 462 29.78 -19.65 40.00
CA ILE A 462 28.48 -19.11 39.58
C ILE A 462 28.62 -17.62 39.23
N VAL A 463 28.09 -17.22 38.07
CA VAL A 463 28.14 -15.85 37.55
C VAL A 463 26.73 -15.24 37.56
N SER A 464 26.61 -13.98 37.97
CA SER A 464 25.39 -13.18 37.77
C SER A 464 25.37 -12.59 36.37
N LEU A 465 24.19 -12.44 35.76
CA LEU A 465 24.03 -11.70 34.50
C LEU A 465 24.66 -10.30 34.55
N CYS A 466 24.65 -9.65 35.71
CA CYS A 466 25.22 -8.31 35.90
C CYS A 466 26.75 -8.28 35.90
N ASP A 467 27.40 -9.43 36.09
CA ASP A 467 28.86 -9.56 36.17
C ASP A 467 29.49 -10.03 34.86
N MET A 468 28.66 -10.29 33.84
CA MET A 468 29.14 -10.73 32.53
C MET A 468 29.90 -9.61 31.82
N ARG A 469 30.92 -10.01 31.06
CA ARG A 469 31.83 -9.10 30.35
C ARG A 469 31.80 -9.29 28.84
N GLU A 470 31.06 -10.28 28.39
CA GLU A 470 30.79 -10.56 26.99
C GLU A 470 29.97 -9.43 26.37
N ASP A 471 30.22 -9.16 25.09
CA ASP A 471 29.56 -8.08 24.36
C ASP A 471 28.09 -8.41 24.07
N VAL A 472 27.77 -9.69 23.85
CA VAL A 472 26.42 -10.15 23.50
C VAL A 472 25.99 -11.33 24.39
N CYS A 473 24.76 -11.24 24.90
CA CYS A 473 24.08 -12.34 25.61
C CYS A 473 23.10 -13.04 24.67
N LEU A 474 23.33 -14.31 24.36
CA LEU A 474 22.46 -15.13 23.50
C LEU A 474 21.70 -16.15 24.36
N PHE A 475 20.38 -15.96 24.50
CA PHE A 475 19.52 -16.90 25.21
C PHE A 475 18.98 -17.96 24.26
N ILE A 476 19.16 -19.24 24.59
CA ILE A 476 18.71 -20.36 23.76
C ILE A 476 18.01 -21.41 24.63
N ASN A 477 16.89 -21.92 24.14
CA ASN A 477 16.19 -23.07 24.72
C ASN A 477 16.70 -24.35 24.05
N SER A 478 16.95 -25.41 24.83
CA SER A 478 17.42 -26.69 24.29
C SER A 478 16.44 -27.39 23.37
N ALA A 479 15.15 -27.06 23.45
CA ALA A 479 14.15 -27.61 22.53
C ALA A 479 14.26 -27.08 21.10
N LEU A 480 15.14 -26.09 20.82
CA LEU A 480 15.25 -25.46 19.50
C LEU A 480 16.27 -26.19 18.62
N GLU A 481 15.85 -26.53 17.40
CA GLU A 481 16.74 -27.02 16.34
C GLU A 481 17.16 -25.85 15.42
N ALA A 482 18.46 -25.75 15.15
CA ALA A 482 18.99 -24.72 14.25
C ALA A 482 18.78 -25.12 12.78
N VAL A 483 17.80 -24.50 12.12
CA VAL A 483 17.56 -24.66 10.67
C VAL A 483 18.75 -24.14 9.83
N ASN A 484 19.50 -23.17 10.36
CA ASN A 484 20.67 -22.59 9.72
C ASN A 484 21.85 -22.56 10.70
N HIS A 485 22.99 -23.14 10.34
CA HIS A 485 24.21 -23.17 11.15
C HIS A 485 24.89 -21.80 11.33
N HIS A 486 24.50 -20.78 10.57
CA HIS A 486 24.97 -19.40 10.71
C HIS A 486 24.10 -18.50 11.61
N PHE A 487 23.05 -19.04 12.24
CA PHE A 487 22.09 -18.21 13.00
C PHE A 487 22.75 -17.37 14.10
N ILE A 488 23.78 -17.90 14.78
CA ILE A 488 24.50 -17.16 15.83
C ILE A 488 25.20 -15.94 15.24
N ASP A 489 25.89 -16.08 14.10
CA ASP A 489 26.60 -14.95 13.50
C ASP A 489 25.62 -13.88 13.01
N GLU A 490 24.45 -14.30 12.54
CA GLU A 490 23.38 -13.39 12.12
C GLU A 490 22.79 -12.63 13.31
N LEU A 491 22.48 -13.33 14.41
CA LEU A 491 21.94 -12.67 15.60
C LEU A 491 22.96 -11.71 16.23
N VAL A 492 24.22 -12.13 16.30
CA VAL A 492 25.31 -11.29 16.84
C VAL A 492 25.54 -10.09 15.94
N SER A 493 25.57 -10.25 14.61
CA SER A 493 25.79 -9.11 13.71
C SER A 493 24.70 -8.05 13.82
N GLN A 494 23.45 -8.47 14.01
CA GLN A 494 22.33 -7.55 14.27
C GLN A 494 22.42 -6.93 15.66
N ALA A 495 22.77 -7.71 16.69
CA ALA A 495 22.85 -7.23 18.08
C ALA A 495 23.99 -6.22 18.30
N MET A 496 25.04 -6.29 17.48
CA MET A 496 26.18 -5.37 17.55
C MET A 496 25.92 -3.99 16.92
N ARG A 497 24.76 -3.79 16.28
CA ARG A 497 24.38 -2.48 15.75
C ARG A 497 24.03 -1.54 16.91
N THR A 498 24.49 -0.30 16.82
CA THR A 498 24.40 0.67 17.93
C THR A 498 22.97 1.00 18.39
N GLU A 499 22.00 0.85 17.50
CA GLU A 499 20.58 1.11 17.71
C GLU A 499 19.78 -0.12 18.14
N CYS A 500 20.43 -1.30 18.16
CA CYS A 500 19.77 -2.57 18.48
C CYS A 500 20.04 -2.95 19.94
N GLY A 501 18.96 -3.03 20.74
CA GLY A 501 19.04 -3.51 22.12
C GLY A 501 18.83 -5.02 22.27
N VAL A 502 17.91 -5.58 21.49
CA VAL A 502 17.53 -7.01 21.53
C VAL A 502 17.23 -7.47 20.11
N VAL A 503 17.69 -8.67 19.78
CA VAL A 503 17.40 -9.33 18.50
C VAL A 503 16.81 -10.70 18.80
N THR A 504 15.78 -11.08 18.05
CA THR A 504 15.18 -12.41 18.12
C THR A 504 15.16 -13.05 16.74
N GLY A 505 15.27 -14.38 16.71
CA GLY A 505 14.96 -15.17 15.53
C GLY A 505 13.47 -15.52 15.44
N ILE A 506 13.07 -16.09 14.30
CA ILE A 506 11.77 -16.74 14.16
C ILE A 506 11.94 -18.22 14.50
N SER A 507 11.19 -18.71 15.48
CA SER A 507 11.03 -20.14 15.76
C SER A 507 9.76 -20.65 15.08
N ILE A 508 9.88 -21.73 14.31
CA ILE A 508 8.74 -22.40 13.68
C ILE A 508 8.49 -23.69 14.46
N ASN A 509 7.28 -23.87 14.99
CA ASN A 509 6.85 -25.17 15.49
C ASN A 509 6.57 -26.04 14.26
N VAL A 510 7.43 -27.04 14.04
CA VAL A 510 7.28 -28.04 12.98
C VAL A 510 6.36 -29.16 13.43
#